data_AF-A0A7S2AJP6-F1
#
_entry.id   AF-A0A7S2AJP6-F1
#
_cell.length_a   1.000
_cell.length_b   1.000
_cell.length_c   1.000
_cell.angle_alpha   90.00
_cell.angle_beta   90.00
_cell.angle_gamma   90.00
#
_symmetry.space_group_name_H-M   'P 1'
#
loop_
_entity.id
_entity.type
_entity.pdbx_description
1 polymer ?
#
loop_
_entity_poly.entity_id
_entity_poly.type
_entity_poly.pdbx_seq_one_letter_code
_entity_poly.pdbx_strand_id
1 'polypeptide(L)'
;DDDQVLAAAAAGGGPGSSQHLGLLVDLHASYLASSASVEASTTVFELAAASHLRMSGAYWGLCALSLIRKTNAMDTNALVEWVASCQHSESGGFGADTNHDAHILYTLSAVQILAIVDRMDAIDVKAAADYVAARQCADGSFTGDEWGERDTRFSYCAVSCLALLGRLDAIDVDAATTHVMSCMNFDGGFGCVPGGESHAGQVFTGVGALSIIDPQLRMLSEAQKRTMAAWLAERQTSKGGFNGRPEKLPDVCYSWWVLSALACLGKLHYVDGSKLRAFVLGCQNDERGGISDRPDDEADVYHTFFGIAGLSLLGLDTDVVDAVDARFALPEKVVERILLR
;
A
#
# COMPACT_ATOMS: atom_id res chain seq x y z
N ASP A 1 -28.23 -35.27 -28.18
CA ASP A 1 -29.09 -34.07 -28.23
C ASP A 1 -28.68 -33.18 -27.06
N ASP A 2 -27.38 -32.86 -27.05
CA ASP A 2 -26.68 -32.23 -25.93
C ASP A 2 -26.43 -30.72 -26.16
N ASP A 3 -26.78 -30.25 -27.37
CA ASP A 3 -26.64 -28.83 -27.76
C ASP A 3 -27.79 -27.95 -27.26
N GLN A 4 -28.89 -28.52 -26.76
CA GLN A 4 -30.00 -27.75 -26.20
C GLN A 4 -29.91 -27.53 -24.68
N VAL A 5 -29.11 -28.32 -23.96
CA VAL A 5 -28.91 -28.16 -22.51
C VAL A 5 -27.90 -27.05 -22.20
N LEU A 6 -26.92 -26.82 -23.09
CA LEU A 6 -25.94 -25.73 -22.94
C LEU A 6 -26.51 -24.35 -23.31
N ALA A 7 -27.57 -24.28 -24.12
CA ALA A 7 -28.23 -23.02 -24.47
C ALA A 7 -29.15 -22.47 -23.36
N ALA A 8 -29.65 -23.32 -22.45
CA ALA A 8 -30.53 -22.93 -21.36
C ALA A 8 -29.80 -22.36 -20.13
N ALA A 9 -28.49 -22.60 -20.01
CA ALA A 9 -27.64 -22.02 -18.94
C ALA A 9 -27.18 -20.58 -19.24
N ALA A 10 -27.44 -20.07 -20.46
CA ALA A 10 -27.05 -18.72 -20.89
C ALA A 10 -28.18 -17.66 -20.75
N ALA A 11 -29.33 -18.01 -20.17
CA ALA A 11 -30.52 -17.14 -20.16
C ALA A 11 -31.17 -16.94 -18.78
N GLY A 12 -30.46 -17.21 -17.68
CA GLY A 12 -30.99 -17.11 -16.32
C GLY A 12 -30.17 -16.20 -15.40
N GLY A 13 -30.26 -14.89 -15.58
CA GLY A 13 -29.76 -13.88 -14.64
C GLY A 13 -30.72 -12.69 -14.61
N GLY A 14 -31.45 -12.55 -13.51
CA GLY A 14 -32.54 -11.58 -13.33
C GLY A 14 -32.13 -10.09 -13.32
N PRO A 15 -33.10 -9.18 -13.23
CA PRO A 15 -32.90 -7.75 -13.43
C PRO A 15 -32.34 -7.10 -12.16
N GLY A 16 -31.02 -7.12 -12.01
CA GLY A 16 -30.28 -6.11 -11.26
C GLY A 16 -29.70 -5.15 -12.27
N SER A 17 -30.28 -3.96 -12.41
CA SER A 17 -29.69 -2.88 -13.18
C SER A 17 -28.23 -2.70 -12.78
N SER A 18 -27.31 -2.66 -13.74
CA SER A 18 -25.99 -2.05 -13.57
C SER A 18 -26.19 -0.57 -13.22
N GLN A 19 -26.60 -0.28 -11.98
CA GLN A 19 -26.43 1.04 -11.42
C GLN A 19 -24.93 1.28 -11.49
N HIS A 20 -24.54 2.42 -12.05
CA HIS A 20 -23.19 2.92 -11.89
C HIS A 20 -22.95 3.05 -10.38
N LEU A 21 -22.35 2.03 -9.77
CA LEU A 21 -21.94 2.09 -8.38
C LEU A 21 -20.95 3.26 -8.28
N GLY A 22 -21.27 4.21 -7.42
CA GLY A 22 -20.33 5.23 -6.95
C GLY A 22 -19.52 4.66 -5.78
N LEU A 23 -18.44 5.35 -5.44
CA LEU A 23 -17.74 5.07 -4.18
C LEU A 23 -18.63 5.48 -3.00
N LEU A 24 -18.81 4.60 -2.02
CA LEU A 24 -19.68 4.80 -0.86
C LEU A 24 -18.97 5.59 0.25
N VAL A 25 -18.57 6.83 -0.07
CA VAL A 25 -17.69 7.69 0.74
C VAL A 25 -18.08 7.75 2.21
N ASP A 26 -19.34 8.05 2.53
CA ASP A 26 -19.78 8.23 3.92
C ASP A 26 -19.84 6.92 4.70
N LEU A 27 -20.17 5.81 4.04
CA LEU A 27 -20.11 4.47 4.66
C LEU A 27 -18.66 4.07 4.93
N HIS A 28 -17.76 4.28 3.97
CA HIS A 28 -16.33 4.01 4.15
C HIS A 28 -15.72 4.86 5.27
N ALA A 29 -16.08 6.15 5.36
CA ALA A 29 -15.61 7.02 6.43
C ALA A 29 -16.08 6.52 7.81
N SER A 30 -17.33 6.08 7.91
CA SER A 30 -17.90 5.52 9.14
C SER A 30 -17.21 4.21 9.54
N TYR A 31 -16.99 3.31 8.58
CA TYR A 31 -16.27 2.05 8.75
C TYR A 31 -14.83 2.25 9.23
N LEU A 32 -14.09 3.19 8.62
CA LEU A 32 -12.70 3.47 8.99
C LEU A 32 -12.60 4.11 10.38
N ALA A 33 -13.56 4.99 10.74
CA ALA A 33 -13.63 5.58 12.06
C ALA A 33 -13.95 4.56 13.15
N SER A 34 -14.89 3.64 12.91
CA SER A 34 -15.23 2.59 13.87
C SER A 34 -14.09 1.58 14.05
N SER A 35 -13.36 1.26 12.98
CA SER A 35 -12.20 0.38 13.04
C SER A 35 -11.03 0.96 13.85
N ALA A 36 -10.97 2.30 13.99
CA ALA A 36 -9.97 2.98 14.81
C ALA A 36 -10.36 3.07 16.29
N SER A 37 -11.66 3.03 16.60
CA SER A 37 -12.14 2.94 17.98
C SER A 37 -12.04 1.50 18.48
N VAL A 38 -11.17 1.26 19.46
CA VAL A 38 -11.22 0.02 20.24
C VAL A 38 -12.55 0.01 20.99
N GLU A 39 -13.55 -0.70 20.46
CA GLU A 39 -14.86 -0.76 21.09
C GLU A 39 -14.78 -1.50 22.44
N ALA A 40 -15.66 -1.14 23.37
CA ALA A 40 -15.85 -1.86 24.62
C ALA A 40 -16.33 -3.32 24.43
N SER A 41 -16.67 -3.70 23.21
CA SER A 41 -17.13 -5.03 22.78
C SER A 41 -15.99 -5.96 22.32
N THR A 42 -14.80 -5.43 22.01
CA THR A 42 -13.69 -6.23 21.51
C THR A 42 -13.08 -7.05 22.64
N THR A 43 -13.02 -8.37 22.46
CA THR A 43 -12.44 -9.24 23.47
C THR A 43 -10.93 -8.99 23.60
N VAL A 44 -10.37 -9.24 24.78
CA VAL A 44 -8.91 -9.18 25.01
C VAL A 44 -8.15 -10.07 24.00
N PHE A 45 -8.76 -11.18 23.58
CA PHE A 45 -8.19 -12.08 22.60
C PHE A 45 -8.13 -11.47 21.19
N GLU A 46 -9.21 -10.84 20.73
CA GLU A 46 -9.23 -10.17 19.42
C GLU A 46 -8.25 -8.99 19.36
N LEU A 47 -8.16 -8.22 20.46
CA LEU A 47 -7.17 -7.15 20.58
C LEU A 47 -5.74 -7.68 20.49
N ALA A 48 -5.43 -8.77 21.20
CA ALA A 48 -4.13 -9.41 21.13
C ALA A 48 -3.84 -10.04 19.76
N ALA A 49 -4.86 -10.62 19.10
CA ALA A 49 -4.71 -11.21 17.78
C ALA A 49 -4.43 -10.15 16.70
N ALA A 50 -5.00 -8.95 16.82
CA ALA A 50 -4.84 -7.87 15.85
C ALA A 50 -3.72 -6.86 16.21
N SER A 51 -3.11 -6.96 17.40
CA SER A 51 -2.17 -5.94 17.90
C SER A 51 -0.97 -5.70 16.97
N HIS A 52 -0.48 -6.77 16.33
CA HIS A 52 0.61 -6.71 15.36
C HIS A 52 0.27 -5.97 14.05
N LEU A 53 -1.00 -5.60 13.83
CA LEU A 53 -1.47 -4.85 12.67
C LEU A 53 -1.82 -3.39 13.01
N ARG A 54 -1.84 -2.99 14.29
CA ARG A 54 -2.44 -1.71 14.72
C ARG A 54 -1.79 -0.49 14.08
N MET A 55 -0.47 -0.36 14.12
CA MET A 55 0.23 0.78 13.51
C MET A 55 -0.06 0.89 12.00
N SER A 56 0.06 -0.21 11.27
CA SER A 56 -0.20 -0.23 9.83
C SER A 56 -1.68 0.00 9.52
N GLY A 57 -2.59 -0.56 10.32
CA GLY A 57 -4.04 -0.38 10.22
C GLY A 57 -4.46 1.07 10.46
N ALA A 58 -3.88 1.73 11.44
CA ALA A 58 -4.09 3.15 11.70
C ALA A 58 -3.59 4.01 10.51
N TYR A 59 -2.44 3.67 9.93
CA TYR A 59 -1.94 4.31 8.72
C TYR A 59 -2.92 4.12 7.54
N TRP A 60 -3.34 2.90 7.23
CA TRP A 60 -4.25 2.62 6.13
C TRP A 60 -5.59 3.36 6.32
N GLY A 61 -6.17 3.29 7.52
CA GLY A 61 -7.41 3.96 7.85
C GLY A 61 -7.32 5.48 7.71
N LEU A 62 -6.29 6.10 8.30
CA LEU A 62 -6.08 7.54 8.20
C LEU A 62 -5.80 7.99 6.77
N CYS A 63 -4.98 7.24 6.02
CA CYS A 63 -4.65 7.58 4.64
C CYS A 63 -5.88 7.50 3.74
N ALA A 64 -6.70 6.45 3.88
CA ALA A 64 -7.99 6.33 3.20
C ALA A 64 -8.92 7.50 3.52
N LEU A 65 -9.09 7.85 4.81
CA LEU A 65 -9.86 9.03 5.23
C LEU A 65 -9.31 10.32 4.64
N SER A 66 -7.98 10.47 4.53
CA SER A 66 -7.34 11.62 3.90
C SER A 66 -7.61 11.70 2.40
N LEU A 67 -7.60 10.58 1.69
CA LEU A 67 -7.91 10.53 0.26
C LEU A 67 -9.37 10.89 -0.02
N ILE A 68 -10.31 10.42 0.81
CA ILE A 68 -11.75 10.72 0.64
C ILE A 68 -12.22 12.00 1.36
N ARG A 69 -11.28 12.83 1.84
CA ARG A 69 -11.53 14.14 2.48
C ARG A 69 -12.36 14.08 3.78
N LYS A 70 -12.15 13.05 4.60
CA LYS A 70 -12.90 12.75 5.84
C LYS A 70 -11.99 12.53 7.06
N THR A 71 -10.82 13.17 7.14
CA THR A 71 -9.90 13.03 8.29
C THR A 71 -10.51 13.45 9.62
N ASN A 72 -11.52 14.32 9.60
CA ASN A 72 -12.29 14.73 10.79
C ASN A 72 -13.12 13.60 11.42
N ALA A 73 -13.23 12.43 10.76
CA ALA A 73 -13.88 11.25 11.33
C ALA A 73 -13.02 10.53 12.40
N MET A 74 -11.76 10.93 12.57
CA MET A 74 -10.82 10.33 13.54
C MET A 74 -10.23 11.40 14.47
N ASP A 75 -10.02 11.04 15.74
CA ASP A 75 -9.28 11.88 16.69
C ASP A 75 -7.77 11.81 16.40
N THR A 76 -7.29 12.79 15.63
CA THR A 76 -5.89 12.85 15.22
C THR A 76 -4.94 13.20 16.37
N ASN A 77 -5.41 13.86 17.45
CA ASN A 77 -4.56 14.16 18.59
C ASN A 77 -4.29 12.88 19.41
N ALA A 78 -5.34 12.13 19.72
CA ALA A 78 -5.20 10.84 20.39
C ALA A 78 -4.35 9.86 19.56
N LEU A 79 -4.51 9.88 18.24
CA LEU A 79 -3.67 9.09 17.34
C LEU A 79 -2.18 9.48 17.43
N VAL A 80 -1.87 10.78 17.39
CA VAL A 80 -0.48 11.27 17.50
C VAL A 80 0.14 10.90 18.84
N GLU A 81 -0.59 11.05 19.95
CA GLU A 81 -0.13 10.64 21.29
C GLU A 81 0.18 9.14 21.35
N TRP A 82 -0.70 8.30 20.81
CA TRP A 82 -0.48 6.86 20.75
C TRP A 82 0.70 6.49 19.85
N VAL A 83 0.82 7.07 18.65
CA VAL A 83 1.96 6.82 17.75
C VAL A 83 3.27 7.19 18.44
N ALA A 84 3.35 8.37 19.07
CA ALA A 84 4.54 8.79 19.80
C ALA A 84 4.89 7.83 20.96
N SER A 85 3.88 7.28 21.64
CA SER A 85 4.10 6.29 22.71
C SER A 85 4.62 4.94 22.20
N CYS A 86 4.51 4.65 20.90
CA CYS A 86 5.04 3.44 20.28
C CYS A 86 6.52 3.59 19.85
N GLN A 87 7.13 4.77 20.00
CA GLN A 87 8.55 4.96 19.71
C GLN A 87 9.42 4.39 20.83
N HIS A 88 10.36 3.52 20.49
CA HIS A 88 11.26 2.91 21.44
C HIS A 88 12.38 3.87 21.81
N SER A 89 12.52 4.16 23.11
CA SER A 89 13.54 5.10 23.61
C SER A 89 14.98 4.63 23.39
N GLU A 90 15.24 3.32 23.34
CA GLU A 90 16.58 2.76 23.15
C GLU A 90 16.96 2.61 21.67
N SER A 91 16.07 2.04 20.86
CA SER A 91 16.36 1.75 19.45
C SER A 91 15.98 2.89 18.51
N GLY A 92 15.02 3.75 18.87
CA GLY A 92 14.48 4.83 18.05
C GLY A 92 13.37 4.42 17.06
N GLY A 93 13.22 3.11 16.81
CA GLY A 93 12.19 2.56 15.92
C GLY A 93 10.82 2.47 16.59
N PHE A 94 9.81 2.06 15.82
CA PHE A 94 8.43 1.92 16.29
C PHE A 94 7.98 0.46 16.25
N GLY A 95 7.23 0.05 17.25
CA GLY A 95 6.48 -1.21 17.27
C GLY A 95 5.09 -1.10 16.68
N ALA A 96 4.42 -2.24 16.50
CA ALA A 96 3.02 -2.29 16.04
C ALA A 96 2.02 -1.65 17.02
N ASP A 97 2.36 -1.69 18.30
CA ASP A 97 1.68 -1.09 19.46
C ASP A 97 2.74 -0.93 20.58
N THR A 98 2.40 -0.34 21.73
CA THR A 98 3.36 0.05 22.79
C THR A 98 4.20 -1.08 23.39
N ASN A 99 3.82 -2.35 23.20
CA ASN A 99 4.50 -3.53 23.75
C ASN A 99 5.04 -4.48 22.67
N HIS A 100 5.23 -4.01 21.44
CA HIS A 100 5.77 -4.81 20.34
C HIS A 100 7.19 -4.38 20.01
N ASP A 101 7.99 -5.31 19.51
CA ASP A 101 9.35 -5.00 19.05
C ASP A 101 9.34 -3.98 17.91
N ALA A 102 10.38 -3.15 17.88
CA ALA A 102 10.55 -2.17 16.84
C ALA A 102 10.77 -2.87 15.49
N HIS A 103 10.15 -2.36 14.43
CA HIS A 103 10.28 -2.91 13.09
C HIS A 103 10.18 -1.81 12.03
N ILE A 104 10.88 -1.97 10.91
CA ILE A 104 10.94 -0.95 9.86
C ILE A 104 9.55 -0.66 9.24
N LEU A 105 8.69 -1.68 9.16
CA LEU A 105 7.31 -1.56 8.66
C LEU A 105 6.48 -0.58 9.50
N TYR A 106 6.53 -0.73 10.83
CA TYR A 106 5.78 0.11 11.75
C TYR A 106 6.43 1.49 11.90
N THR A 107 7.76 1.56 11.78
CA THR A 107 8.50 2.83 11.74
C THR A 107 8.06 3.67 10.53
N LEU A 108 7.97 3.07 9.33
CA LEU A 108 7.42 3.77 8.17
C LEU A 108 5.95 4.17 8.39
N SER A 109 5.11 3.26 8.89
CA SER A 109 3.68 3.54 9.11
C SER A 109 3.47 4.71 10.09
N ALA A 110 4.24 4.76 11.17
CA ALA A 110 4.25 5.87 12.12
C ALA A 110 4.64 7.19 11.44
N VAL A 111 5.74 7.19 10.67
CA VAL A 111 6.18 8.37 9.91
C VAL A 111 5.12 8.81 8.89
N GLN A 112 4.42 7.88 8.23
CA GLN A 112 3.34 8.17 7.30
C GLN A 112 2.11 8.78 8.00
N ILE A 113 1.74 8.29 9.19
CA ILE A 113 0.66 8.88 10.00
C ILE A 113 1.01 10.32 10.37
N LEU A 114 2.20 10.53 10.94
CA LEU A 114 2.68 11.84 11.38
C LEU A 114 2.88 12.80 10.22
N ALA A 115 3.28 12.26 9.05
CA ALA A 115 3.29 12.96 7.79
C ALA A 115 1.88 13.46 7.46
N ILE A 116 0.86 12.60 7.39
CA ILE A 116 -0.51 13.01 7.00
C ILE A 116 -1.03 14.15 7.89
N VAL A 117 -0.88 14.04 9.21
CA VAL A 117 -1.39 15.02 10.19
C VAL A 117 -0.45 16.21 10.45
N ASP A 118 0.69 16.28 9.77
CA ASP A 118 1.73 17.33 9.90
C ASP A 118 2.25 17.49 11.34
N ARG A 119 2.54 16.36 12.00
CA ARG A 119 3.04 16.30 13.39
C ARG A 119 4.35 15.53 13.55
N MET A 120 5.27 15.70 12.60
CA MET A 120 6.60 15.07 12.69
C MET A 120 7.40 15.55 13.93
N ASP A 121 7.01 16.68 14.52
CA ASP A 121 7.53 17.23 15.78
C ASP A 121 7.20 16.37 17.02
N ALA A 122 6.26 15.43 16.91
CA ALA A 122 5.83 14.59 18.03
C ALA A 122 6.80 13.44 18.37
N ILE A 123 7.83 13.22 17.56
CA ILE A 123 8.75 12.08 17.68
C ILE A 123 10.21 12.51 17.61
N ASP A 124 11.11 11.64 18.07
CA ASP A 124 12.54 11.80 17.78
C ASP A 124 12.84 11.33 16.34
N VAL A 125 12.80 12.28 15.41
CA VAL A 125 13.11 12.06 13.98
C VAL A 125 14.51 11.50 13.77
N LYS A 126 15.49 11.95 14.56
CA LYS A 126 16.87 11.49 14.41
C LYS A 126 16.99 10.03 14.83
N ALA A 127 16.40 9.66 15.97
CA ALA A 127 16.41 8.28 16.45
C ALA A 127 15.69 7.34 15.47
N ALA A 128 14.56 7.76 14.90
CA ALA A 128 13.85 6.99 13.87
C ALA A 128 14.71 6.78 12.61
N ALA A 129 15.38 7.83 12.12
CA ALA A 129 16.27 7.72 10.97
C ALA A 129 17.48 6.83 11.25
N ASP A 130 18.11 6.97 12.42
CA ASP A 130 19.26 6.16 12.81
C ASP A 130 18.87 4.68 12.99
N TYR A 131 17.68 4.38 13.52
CA TYR A 131 17.13 3.04 13.60
C TYR A 131 17.03 2.39 12.21
N VAL A 132 16.43 3.10 11.25
CA VAL A 132 16.23 2.62 9.88
C VAL A 132 17.57 2.44 9.17
N ALA A 133 18.49 3.39 9.30
CA ALA A 133 19.82 3.30 8.70
C ALA A 133 20.61 2.09 9.23
N ALA A 134 20.49 1.79 10.52
CA ALA A 134 21.13 0.64 11.14
C ALA A 134 20.58 -0.73 10.67
N ARG A 135 19.51 -0.76 9.87
CA ARG A 135 19.00 -1.98 9.22
C ARG A 135 19.68 -2.30 7.89
N GLN A 136 20.48 -1.39 7.33
CA GLN A 136 21.19 -1.64 6.08
C GLN A 136 22.31 -2.67 6.28
N CYS A 137 22.30 -3.70 5.43
CA CYS A 137 23.32 -4.73 5.37
C CYS A 137 24.46 -4.33 4.43
N ALA A 138 25.61 -4.99 4.58
CA ALA A 138 26.79 -4.77 3.75
C ALA A 138 26.58 -5.04 2.25
N ASP A 139 25.59 -5.86 1.88
CA ASP A 139 25.22 -6.13 0.48
C ASP A 139 24.18 -5.15 -0.08
N GLY A 140 23.80 -4.12 0.68
CA GLY A 140 22.80 -3.12 0.32
C GLY A 140 21.35 -3.53 0.64
N SER A 141 21.11 -4.78 1.06
CA SER A 141 19.78 -5.20 1.53
C SER A 141 19.42 -4.55 2.87
N PHE A 142 18.16 -4.64 3.28
CA PHE A 142 17.70 -4.19 4.59
C PHE A 142 17.08 -5.34 5.37
N THR A 143 17.29 -5.30 6.68
CA THR A 143 16.59 -6.16 7.63
C THR A 143 15.34 -5.48 8.18
N GLY A 144 14.32 -6.26 8.53
CA GLY A 144 13.10 -5.71 9.13
C GLY A 144 13.33 -5.20 10.56
N ASP A 145 14.15 -5.93 11.29
CA ASP A 145 14.50 -5.77 12.70
C ASP A 145 15.88 -6.41 12.97
N GLU A 146 16.20 -6.66 14.25
CA GLU A 146 17.45 -7.29 14.68
C GLU A 146 17.54 -8.80 14.39
N TRP A 147 16.43 -9.46 14.02
CA TRP A 147 16.35 -10.91 13.81
C TRP A 147 16.75 -11.32 12.39
N GLY A 148 16.90 -10.36 11.47
CA GLY A 148 17.68 -10.54 10.25
C GLY A 148 16.92 -11.05 9.03
N GLU A 149 15.58 -11.06 9.03
CA GLU A 149 14.80 -11.29 7.79
C GLU A 149 15.20 -10.25 6.74
N ARG A 150 15.37 -10.69 5.48
CA ARG A 150 15.69 -9.81 4.35
C ARG A 150 14.61 -9.94 3.29
N ASP A 151 14.12 -8.79 2.82
CA ASP A 151 13.11 -8.70 1.78
C ASP A 151 13.17 -7.31 1.12
N THR A 152 12.88 -7.22 -0.19
CA THR A 152 12.73 -5.95 -0.91
C THR A 152 11.69 -5.01 -0.30
N ARG A 153 10.70 -5.52 0.44
CA ARG A 153 9.80 -4.75 1.31
C ARG A 153 10.57 -3.83 2.25
N PHE A 154 11.65 -4.32 2.88
CA PHE A 154 12.43 -3.52 3.82
C PHE A 154 13.28 -2.47 3.12
N SER A 155 13.75 -2.75 1.91
CA SER A 155 14.42 -1.75 1.07
C SER A 155 13.48 -0.59 0.74
N TYR A 156 12.24 -0.88 0.31
CA TYR A 156 11.22 0.14 0.10
C TYR A 156 10.93 0.93 1.37
N CYS A 157 10.69 0.22 2.49
CA CYS A 157 10.36 0.87 3.74
C CYS A 157 11.49 1.76 4.27
N ALA A 158 12.74 1.33 4.13
CA ALA A 158 13.90 2.12 4.51
C ALA A 158 13.99 3.41 3.70
N VAL A 159 13.98 3.28 2.37
CA VAL A 159 14.13 4.41 1.44
C VAL A 159 12.95 5.37 1.59
N SER A 160 11.72 4.88 1.67
CA SER A 160 10.52 5.70 1.85
C SER A 160 10.53 6.45 3.18
N CYS A 161 10.85 5.75 4.28
CA CYS A 161 10.91 6.35 5.61
C CYS A 161 11.98 7.46 5.66
N LEU A 162 13.20 7.15 5.23
CA LEU A 162 14.30 8.11 5.23
C LEU A 162 14.05 9.29 4.30
N ALA A 163 13.40 9.09 3.15
CA ALA A 163 13.01 10.19 2.27
C ALA A 163 11.98 11.12 2.92
N LEU A 164 10.95 10.57 3.58
CA LEU A 164 9.95 11.35 4.31
C LEU A 164 10.55 12.10 5.52
N LEU A 165 11.61 11.56 6.11
CA LEU A 165 12.36 12.21 7.19
C LEU A 165 13.45 13.19 6.71
N GLY A 166 13.70 13.29 5.39
CA GLY A 166 14.77 14.11 4.84
C GLY A 166 16.18 13.59 5.16
N ARG A 167 16.33 12.27 5.36
CA ARG A 167 17.54 11.59 5.84
C ARG A 167 18.01 10.43 4.96
N LEU A 168 17.78 10.51 3.65
CA LEU A 168 18.33 9.53 2.69
C LEU A 168 19.86 9.47 2.72
N ASP A 169 20.51 10.54 3.18
CA ASP A 169 21.96 10.63 3.40
C ASP A 169 22.48 9.69 4.50
N ALA A 170 21.60 9.09 5.31
CA ALA A 170 21.96 8.19 6.39
C ALA A 170 22.32 6.76 5.92
N ILE A 171 22.10 6.43 4.63
CA ILE A 171 22.33 5.10 4.06
C ILE A 171 23.20 5.16 2.81
N ASP A 172 23.80 4.03 2.45
CA ASP A 172 24.44 3.84 1.14
C ASP A 172 23.37 3.59 0.07
N VAL A 173 22.97 4.66 -0.61
CA VAL A 173 21.93 4.62 -1.66
C VAL A 173 22.36 3.80 -2.88
N ASP A 174 23.65 3.78 -3.21
CA ASP A 174 24.17 3.04 -4.36
C ASP A 174 24.15 1.53 -4.10
N ALA A 175 24.53 1.11 -2.88
CA ALA A 175 24.41 -0.27 -2.44
C ALA A 175 22.94 -0.72 -2.40
N ALA A 176 22.04 0.11 -1.84
CA ALA A 176 20.61 -0.16 -1.82
C ALA A 176 20.04 -0.34 -3.23
N THR A 177 20.39 0.57 -4.15
CA THR A 177 20.00 0.51 -5.57
C THR A 177 20.51 -0.77 -6.22
N THR A 178 21.78 -1.12 -5.99
CA THR A 178 22.40 -2.34 -6.54
C THR A 178 21.70 -3.60 -6.04
N HIS A 179 21.38 -3.68 -4.75
CA HIS A 179 20.66 -4.82 -4.19
C HIS A 179 19.25 -4.95 -4.77
N VAL A 180 18.47 -3.87 -4.79
CA VAL A 180 17.11 -3.89 -5.36
C VAL A 180 17.16 -4.33 -6.83
N MET A 181 18.08 -3.79 -7.63
CA MET A 181 18.26 -4.19 -9.03
C MET A 181 18.61 -5.67 -9.19
N SER A 182 19.33 -6.27 -8.24
CA SER A 182 19.65 -7.71 -8.27
C SER A 182 18.45 -8.62 -8.00
N CYS A 183 17.32 -8.08 -7.51
CA CYS A 183 16.07 -8.80 -7.29
C CYS A 183 15.18 -8.84 -8.54
N MET A 184 15.52 -8.09 -9.60
CA MET A 184 14.79 -8.13 -10.87
C MET A 184 15.04 -9.44 -11.61
N ASN A 185 13.97 -10.11 -12.03
CA ASN A 185 13.99 -11.34 -12.80
C ASN A 185 13.94 -11.08 -14.31
N PHE A 186 14.22 -12.13 -15.09
CA PHE A 186 14.24 -12.09 -16.56
C PHE A 186 12.89 -11.71 -17.19
N ASP A 187 11.79 -11.99 -16.47
CA ASP A 187 10.41 -11.69 -16.90
C ASP A 187 10.00 -10.24 -16.61
N GLY A 188 10.91 -9.43 -16.06
CA GLY A 188 10.68 -8.05 -15.65
C GLY A 188 10.05 -7.90 -14.27
N GLY A 189 9.67 -8.99 -13.61
CA GLY A 189 9.20 -8.98 -12.23
C GLY A 189 10.34 -8.85 -11.22
N PHE A 190 9.99 -8.80 -9.94
CA PHE A 190 10.95 -8.79 -8.83
C PHE A 190 10.61 -9.90 -7.83
N GLY A 191 11.63 -10.55 -7.31
CA GLY A 191 11.52 -11.44 -6.14
C GLY A 191 11.74 -10.70 -4.82
N CYS A 192 11.38 -11.34 -3.70
CA CYS A 192 11.67 -10.82 -2.36
C CYS A 192 13.17 -10.71 -2.06
N VAL A 193 13.96 -11.57 -2.70
CA VAL A 193 15.42 -11.64 -2.69
C VAL A 193 15.89 -12.02 -4.09
N PRO A 194 17.20 -11.90 -4.41
CA PRO A 194 17.72 -12.33 -5.72
C PRO A 194 17.36 -13.78 -6.05
N GLY A 195 16.73 -13.99 -7.20
CA GLY A 195 16.24 -15.30 -7.65
C GLY A 195 14.90 -15.76 -7.04
N GLY A 196 14.27 -14.96 -6.17
CA GLY A 196 12.91 -15.23 -5.69
C GLY A 196 11.85 -15.11 -6.79
N GLU A 197 10.70 -15.76 -6.61
CA GLU A 197 9.60 -15.71 -7.58
C GLU A 197 9.09 -14.28 -7.79
N SER A 198 8.87 -13.90 -9.05
CA SER A 198 8.29 -12.62 -9.42
C SER A 198 6.90 -12.41 -8.81
N HIS A 199 6.71 -11.32 -8.06
CA HIS A 199 5.44 -10.98 -7.42
C HIS A 199 5.12 -9.49 -7.58
N ALA A 200 3.88 -9.12 -7.89
CA ALA A 200 3.50 -7.72 -8.13
C ALA A 200 3.81 -6.81 -6.94
N GLY A 201 3.58 -7.28 -5.71
CA GLY A 201 3.99 -6.56 -4.50
C GLY A 201 5.49 -6.31 -4.41
N GLN A 202 6.32 -7.22 -4.91
CA GLN A 202 7.78 -7.03 -4.93
C GLN A 202 8.24 -6.15 -6.09
N VAL A 203 7.50 -6.15 -7.21
CA VAL A 203 7.70 -5.15 -8.27
C VAL A 203 7.43 -3.75 -7.72
N PHE A 204 6.34 -3.56 -6.96
CA PHE A 204 6.09 -2.30 -6.28
C PHE A 204 7.23 -1.90 -5.34
N THR A 205 7.65 -2.77 -4.42
CA THR A 205 8.69 -2.39 -3.44
C THR A 205 10.01 -2.06 -4.14
N GLY A 206 10.39 -2.83 -5.17
CA GLY A 206 11.55 -2.55 -5.98
C GLY A 206 11.45 -1.22 -6.75
N VAL A 207 10.42 -1.05 -7.57
CA VAL A 207 10.22 0.16 -8.39
C VAL A 207 9.97 1.39 -7.53
N GLY A 208 9.22 1.25 -6.44
CA GLY A 208 8.94 2.32 -5.47
C GLY A 208 10.21 2.80 -4.79
N ALA A 209 11.10 1.90 -4.36
CA ALA A 209 12.39 2.30 -3.79
C ALA A 209 13.24 3.05 -4.83
N LEU A 210 13.34 2.49 -6.04
CA LEU A 210 14.12 3.09 -7.13
C LEU A 210 13.57 4.44 -7.58
N SER A 211 12.25 4.64 -7.58
CA SER A 211 11.61 5.88 -8.02
C SER A 211 11.66 7.00 -6.97
N ILE A 212 11.86 6.65 -5.69
CA ILE A 212 12.19 7.62 -4.64
C ILE A 212 13.65 8.08 -4.80
N ILE A 213 14.57 7.16 -5.10
CA ILE A 213 16.00 7.45 -5.28
C ILE A 213 16.26 8.26 -6.56
N ASP A 214 15.75 7.80 -7.70
CA ASP A 214 15.80 8.50 -8.98
C ASP A 214 14.40 8.46 -9.62
N PRO A 215 13.63 9.57 -9.55
CA PRO A 215 12.29 9.65 -10.13
C PRO A 215 12.21 9.39 -11.64
N GLN A 216 13.33 9.47 -12.38
CA GLN A 216 13.37 9.15 -13.81
C GLN A 216 13.72 7.67 -14.08
N LEU A 217 14.01 6.90 -13.04
CA LEU A 217 14.36 5.48 -13.09
C LEU A 217 15.47 5.21 -14.12
N ARG A 218 16.56 6.00 -14.11
CA ARG A 218 17.62 5.90 -15.15
C ARG A 218 18.45 4.63 -15.05
N MET A 219 18.46 3.96 -13.89
CA MET A 219 19.08 2.64 -13.72
C MET A 219 18.38 1.54 -14.51
N LEU A 220 17.12 1.76 -14.92
CA LEU A 220 16.36 0.84 -15.76
C LEU A 220 16.47 1.23 -17.23
N SER A 221 16.87 0.26 -18.07
CA SER A 221 16.75 0.44 -19.52
C SER A 221 15.29 0.51 -19.95
N GLU A 222 15.02 1.21 -21.06
CA GLU A 222 13.67 1.27 -21.63
C GLU A 222 13.12 -0.11 -22.01
N ALA A 223 13.99 -1.09 -22.30
CA ALA A 223 13.59 -2.48 -22.51
C ALA A 223 13.08 -3.12 -21.21
N GLN A 224 13.82 -2.98 -20.10
CA GLN A 224 13.38 -3.48 -18.79
C GLN A 224 12.06 -2.83 -18.35
N LYS A 225 11.92 -1.51 -18.50
CA LYS A 225 10.67 -0.80 -18.19
C LYS A 225 9.48 -1.34 -19.00
N ARG A 226 9.67 -1.61 -20.30
CA ARG A 226 8.61 -2.18 -21.14
C ARG A 226 8.25 -3.61 -20.76
N THR A 227 9.24 -4.48 -20.53
CA THR A 227 9.01 -5.88 -20.13
C THR A 227 8.26 -5.93 -18.80
N MET A 228 8.71 -5.16 -17.81
CA MET A 228 8.06 -5.04 -16.50
C MET A 228 6.62 -4.53 -16.60
N ALA A 229 6.38 -3.49 -17.40
CA ALA A 229 5.03 -2.96 -17.60
C ALA A 229 4.10 -3.98 -18.28
N ALA A 230 4.62 -4.77 -19.24
CA ALA A 230 3.85 -5.86 -19.85
C ALA A 230 3.51 -6.95 -18.82
N TRP A 231 4.50 -7.40 -18.04
CA TRP A 231 4.31 -8.39 -16.98
C TRP A 231 3.25 -7.96 -15.96
N LEU A 232 3.26 -6.68 -15.56
CA LEU A 232 2.27 -6.08 -14.67
C LEU A 232 0.87 -6.00 -15.32
N ALA A 233 0.79 -5.61 -16.59
CA ALA A 233 -0.49 -5.53 -17.30
C ALA A 233 -1.15 -6.91 -17.47
N GLU A 234 -0.35 -7.97 -17.68
CA GLU A 234 -0.80 -9.37 -17.71
C GLU A 234 -1.29 -9.90 -16.35
N ARG A 235 -1.20 -9.11 -15.28
CA ARG A 235 -1.88 -9.42 -14.00
C ARG A 235 -3.38 -9.12 -14.05
N GLN A 236 -3.84 -8.30 -15.01
CA GLN A 236 -5.26 -7.98 -15.09
C GLN A 236 -6.04 -9.20 -15.57
N THR A 237 -6.93 -9.69 -14.72
CA THR A 237 -7.75 -10.87 -15.01
C THR A 237 -8.97 -10.50 -15.84
N SER A 238 -9.64 -11.52 -16.39
CA SER A 238 -10.93 -11.35 -17.07
C SER A 238 -12.04 -10.76 -16.18
N LYS A 239 -11.87 -10.80 -14.86
CA LYS A 239 -12.77 -10.19 -13.87
C LYS A 239 -12.48 -8.72 -13.59
N GLY A 240 -11.44 -8.14 -14.20
CA GLY A 240 -11.09 -6.72 -14.09
C GLY A 240 -10.06 -6.39 -13.00
N GLY A 241 -10.07 -7.13 -11.90
CA GLY A 241 -9.05 -7.05 -10.85
C GLY A 241 -7.72 -7.69 -11.25
N PHE A 242 -6.67 -7.42 -10.46
CA PHE A 242 -5.31 -7.92 -10.68
C PHE A 242 -4.96 -9.06 -9.73
N ASN A 243 -4.11 -9.99 -10.17
CA ASN A 243 -3.47 -10.96 -9.30
C ASN A 243 -2.01 -10.59 -9.00
N GLY A 244 -1.45 -11.16 -7.93
CA GLY A 244 -0.04 -10.93 -7.57
C GLY A 244 0.96 -11.74 -8.37
N ARG A 245 0.51 -12.88 -8.89
CA ARG A 245 1.29 -13.87 -9.63
C ARG A 245 0.42 -14.52 -10.71
N PRO A 246 1.03 -15.01 -11.80
CA PRO A 246 0.33 -15.80 -12.82
C PRO A 246 -0.49 -16.95 -12.20
N GLU A 247 -1.63 -17.26 -12.83
CA GLU A 247 -2.53 -18.36 -12.42
C GLU A 247 -3.11 -18.23 -11.00
N LYS A 248 -3.16 -17.02 -10.43
CA LYS A 248 -3.84 -16.72 -9.16
C LYS A 248 -5.10 -15.88 -9.37
N LEU A 249 -5.97 -15.91 -8.36
CA LEU A 249 -7.21 -15.13 -8.33
C LEU A 249 -6.90 -13.63 -8.21
N PRO A 250 -7.79 -12.75 -8.73
CA PRO A 250 -7.66 -11.33 -8.51
C PRO A 250 -7.92 -10.97 -7.04
N ASP A 251 -7.37 -9.84 -6.62
CA ASP A 251 -7.49 -9.31 -5.27
C ASP A 251 -7.33 -7.77 -5.33
N VAL A 252 -8.21 -7.05 -4.62
CA VAL A 252 -8.27 -5.58 -4.62
C VAL A 252 -6.94 -4.93 -4.25
N CYS A 253 -6.12 -5.50 -3.37
CA CYS A 253 -4.87 -4.85 -2.95
C CYS A 253 -3.89 -4.69 -4.12
N TYR A 254 -3.95 -5.57 -5.13
CA TYR A 254 -3.15 -5.44 -6.34
C TYR A 254 -3.57 -4.26 -7.22
N SER A 255 -4.73 -3.63 -6.96
CA SER A 255 -5.05 -2.31 -7.52
C SER A 255 -3.99 -1.29 -7.14
N TRP A 256 -3.41 -1.38 -5.95
CA TRP A 256 -2.25 -0.57 -5.59
C TRP A 256 -0.95 -1.18 -6.11
N TRP A 257 -0.64 -2.43 -5.76
CA TRP A 257 0.68 -3.02 -6.04
C TRP A 257 1.03 -3.04 -7.54
N VAL A 258 0.04 -3.22 -8.43
CA VAL A 258 0.24 -3.18 -9.88
C VAL A 258 0.23 -1.74 -10.40
N LEU A 259 -0.79 -0.94 -10.06
CA LEU A 259 -0.93 0.39 -10.65
C LEU A 259 0.15 1.36 -10.19
N SER A 260 0.60 1.30 -8.93
CA SER A 260 1.64 2.19 -8.42
C SER A 260 2.96 2.00 -9.18
N ALA A 261 3.35 0.75 -9.45
CA ALA A 261 4.51 0.44 -10.28
C ALA A 261 4.30 0.92 -11.73
N LEU A 262 3.12 0.68 -12.33
CA LEU A 262 2.81 1.19 -13.67
C LEU A 262 2.80 2.73 -13.73
N ALA A 263 2.35 3.41 -12.68
CA ALA A 263 2.34 4.86 -12.56
C ALA A 263 3.77 5.40 -12.52
N CYS A 264 4.65 4.82 -11.68
CA CYS A 264 6.07 5.17 -11.64
C CYS A 264 6.76 4.98 -13.01
N LEU A 265 6.32 4.02 -13.81
CA LEU A 265 6.83 3.76 -15.17
C LEU A 265 6.18 4.65 -16.25
N GLY A 266 5.13 5.40 -15.94
CA GLY A 266 4.33 6.15 -16.91
C GLY A 266 3.52 5.26 -17.86
N LYS A 267 3.06 4.08 -17.39
CA LYS A 267 2.42 3.01 -18.18
C LYS A 267 1.02 2.61 -17.71
N LEU A 268 0.32 3.46 -16.96
CA LEU A 268 -1.06 3.20 -16.53
C LEU A 268 -2.02 2.89 -17.70
N HIS A 269 -1.75 3.43 -18.90
CA HIS A 269 -2.55 3.18 -20.10
C HIS A 269 -2.46 1.73 -20.63
N TYR A 270 -1.66 0.85 -20.01
CA TYR A 270 -1.54 -0.56 -20.40
C TYR A 270 -2.70 -1.42 -19.87
N VAL A 271 -3.50 -0.92 -18.94
CA VAL A 271 -4.57 -1.68 -18.27
C VAL A 271 -5.94 -1.05 -18.49
N ASP A 272 -6.99 -1.85 -18.35
CA ASP A 272 -8.37 -1.39 -18.46
C ASP A 272 -8.85 -0.82 -17.11
N GLY A 273 -8.72 0.50 -16.96
CA GLY A 273 -9.15 1.19 -15.73
C GLY A 273 -10.65 1.11 -15.45
N SER A 274 -11.49 0.96 -16.50
CA SER A 274 -12.94 0.84 -16.32
C SER A 274 -13.33 -0.49 -15.70
N LYS A 275 -12.69 -1.59 -16.15
CA LYS A 275 -12.88 -2.92 -15.54
C LYS A 275 -12.35 -2.98 -14.12
N LEU A 276 -11.21 -2.36 -13.84
CA LEU A 276 -10.69 -2.32 -12.47
C LEU A 276 -11.63 -1.55 -11.55
N ARG A 277 -12.12 -0.37 -11.98
CA ARG A 277 -13.09 0.41 -11.20
C ARG A 277 -14.34 -0.42 -10.90
N ALA A 278 -14.88 -1.13 -11.89
CA ALA A 278 -16.03 -2.01 -11.67
C ALA A 278 -15.72 -3.13 -10.66
N PHE A 279 -14.53 -3.73 -10.73
CA PHE A 279 -14.09 -4.74 -9.77
C PHE A 279 -13.99 -4.20 -8.35
N VAL A 280 -13.26 -3.10 -8.13
CA VAL A 280 -13.10 -2.46 -6.81
C VAL A 280 -14.45 -2.07 -6.21
N LEU A 281 -15.32 -1.44 -6.99
CA LEU A 281 -16.62 -0.99 -6.50
C LEU A 281 -17.60 -2.14 -6.22
N GLY A 282 -17.42 -3.28 -6.89
CA GLY A 282 -18.14 -4.52 -6.60
C GLY A 282 -17.65 -5.24 -5.33
N CYS A 283 -16.53 -4.82 -4.74
CA CYS A 283 -16.02 -5.34 -3.46
C CYS A 283 -16.38 -4.44 -2.27
N GLN A 284 -17.17 -3.38 -2.48
CA GLN A 284 -17.64 -2.51 -1.40
C GLN A 284 -18.75 -3.21 -0.62
N ASN A 285 -18.75 -3.07 0.70
CA ASN A 285 -19.90 -3.43 1.52
C ASN A 285 -20.90 -2.26 1.54
N ASP A 286 -22.10 -2.46 0.99
CA ASP A 286 -23.13 -1.43 0.83
C ASP A 286 -24.00 -1.19 2.07
N GLU A 287 -23.85 -2.01 3.11
CA GLU A 287 -24.53 -1.84 4.41
C GLU A 287 -23.65 -1.14 5.44
N ARG A 288 -22.38 -1.56 5.54
CA ARG A 288 -21.45 -1.17 6.62
C ARG A 288 -20.28 -0.31 6.15
N GLY A 289 -20.02 -0.25 4.85
CA GLY A 289 -18.79 0.35 4.31
C GLY A 289 -17.58 -0.59 4.42
N GLY A 290 -16.44 -0.10 3.93
CA GLY A 290 -15.25 -0.92 3.70
C GLY A 290 -15.25 -1.60 2.33
N ILE A 291 -14.06 -2.05 1.91
CA ILE A 291 -13.81 -2.80 0.68
C ILE A 291 -13.04 -4.08 1.06
N SER A 292 -13.46 -5.22 0.53
CA SER A 292 -12.82 -6.53 0.70
C SER A 292 -11.81 -6.85 -0.42
N ASP A 293 -11.14 -7.98 -0.34
CA ASP A 293 -10.23 -8.46 -1.40
C ASP A 293 -10.99 -8.89 -2.67
N ARG A 294 -12.21 -9.43 -2.54
CA ARG A 294 -13.08 -9.85 -3.64
C ARG A 294 -14.56 -9.61 -3.33
N PRO A 295 -15.45 -9.64 -4.34
CA PRO A 295 -16.89 -9.54 -4.09
C PRO A 295 -17.36 -10.61 -3.11
N ASP A 296 -18.28 -10.23 -2.23
CA ASP A 296 -18.88 -11.07 -1.18
C ASP A 296 -17.96 -11.48 0.00
N ASP A 297 -16.67 -11.13 -0.03
CA ASP A 297 -15.75 -11.32 1.11
C ASP A 297 -15.92 -10.21 2.19
N GLU A 298 -15.38 -10.42 3.39
CA GLU A 298 -15.46 -9.45 4.50
C GLU A 298 -14.51 -8.27 4.28
N ALA A 299 -14.98 -7.05 4.53
CA ALA A 299 -14.19 -5.85 4.34
C ALA A 299 -13.12 -5.67 5.43
N ASP A 300 -11.95 -5.17 5.03
CA ASP A 300 -10.88 -4.78 5.96
C ASP A 300 -10.30 -3.39 5.61
N VAL A 301 -9.62 -2.77 6.57
CA VAL A 301 -9.01 -1.44 6.39
C VAL A 301 -7.89 -1.41 5.34
N TYR A 302 -7.23 -2.55 5.08
CA TYR A 302 -6.13 -2.67 4.14
C TYR A 302 -6.64 -2.61 2.69
N HIS A 303 -7.61 -3.45 2.35
CA HIS A 303 -8.27 -3.46 1.05
C HIS A 303 -9.10 -2.19 0.81
N THR A 304 -9.73 -1.64 1.86
CA THR A 304 -10.39 -0.32 1.78
C THR A 304 -9.42 0.76 1.31
N PHE A 305 -8.25 0.87 1.95
CA PHE A 305 -7.24 1.85 1.55
C PHE A 305 -6.72 1.59 0.13
N PHE A 306 -6.26 0.38 -0.18
CA PHE A 306 -5.63 0.09 -1.46
C PHE A 306 -6.62 0.07 -2.65
N GLY A 307 -7.90 -0.21 -2.40
CA GLY A 307 -8.98 -0.01 -3.37
C GLY A 307 -9.16 1.47 -3.71
N ILE A 308 -9.32 2.33 -2.70
CA ILE A 308 -9.45 3.79 -2.89
C ILE A 308 -8.20 4.38 -3.56
N ALA A 309 -7.00 3.99 -3.12
CA ALA A 309 -5.75 4.45 -3.71
C ALA A 309 -5.60 3.98 -5.18
N GLY A 310 -6.08 2.77 -5.51
CA GLY A 310 -6.13 2.30 -6.90
C GLY A 310 -7.04 3.14 -7.80
N LEU A 311 -8.21 3.56 -7.31
CA LEU A 311 -9.10 4.48 -8.03
C LEU A 311 -8.44 5.84 -8.24
N SER A 312 -7.77 6.36 -7.20
CA SER A 312 -7.01 7.61 -7.25
C SER A 312 -5.92 7.57 -8.34
N LEU A 313 -5.12 6.51 -8.42
CA LEU A 313 -4.06 6.37 -9.44
C LEU A 313 -4.59 6.37 -10.88
N LEU A 314 -5.81 5.90 -11.11
CA LEU A 314 -6.43 5.93 -12.43
C LEU A 314 -7.05 7.29 -12.79
N GLY A 315 -7.03 8.27 -11.86
CA GLY A 315 -7.71 9.55 -12.03
C GLY A 315 -9.22 9.39 -12.11
N LEU A 316 -9.78 8.39 -11.42
CA LEU A 316 -11.21 8.11 -11.36
C LEU A 316 -11.81 8.64 -10.05
N ASP A 317 -13.09 8.99 -10.07
CA ASP A 317 -13.83 9.48 -8.90
C ASP A 317 -13.19 10.72 -8.23
N THR A 318 -12.56 11.58 -9.03
CA THR A 318 -11.76 12.75 -8.56
C THR A 318 -12.60 13.84 -7.88
N ASP A 319 -13.92 13.81 -8.08
CA ASP A 319 -14.87 14.63 -7.35
C ASP A 319 -14.91 14.28 -5.85
N VAL A 320 -14.55 13.04 -5.48
CA VAL A 320 -14.56 12.55 -4.09
C VAL A 320 -13.25 11.95 -3.60
N VAL A 321 -12.31 11.58 -4.48
CA VAL A 321 -11.00 11.02 -4.14
C VAL A 321 -9.88 11.97 -4.55
N ASP A 322 -9.02 12.35 -3.60
CA ASP A 322 -7.81 13.13 -3.86
C ASP A 322 -6.72 12.27 -4.54
N ALA A 323 -5.79 12.93 -5.24
CA ALA A 323 -4.65 12.27 -5.87
C ALA A 323 -3.67 11.69 -4.84
N VAL A 324 -3.15 10.50 -5.14
CA VAL A 324 -2.17 9.75 -4.33
C VAL A 324 -0.83 9.67 -5.07
N ASP A 325 0.26 9.88 -4.35
CA ASP A 325 1.61 9.69 -4.89
C ASP A 325 1.94 8.20 -4.94
N ALA A 326 2.16 7.69 -6.15
CA ALA A 326 2.44 6.28 -6.43
C ALA A 326 3.70 5.73 -5.74
N ARG A 327 4.62 6.59 -5.30
CA ARG A 327 5.89 6.21 -4.69
C ARG A 327 5.76 6.06 -3.18
N PHE A 328 4.98 6.94 -2.55
CA PHE A 328 4.89 7.03 -1.09
C PHE A 328 3.61 6.45 -0.48
N ALA A 329 2.60 6.12 -1.28
CA ALA A 329 1.28 5.71 -0.80
C ALA A 329 0.64 6.76 0.13
N LEU A 330 0.89 8.04 -0.17
CA LEU A 330 0.39 9.19 0.57
C LEU A 330 -0.33 10.14 -0.39
N PRO A 331 -1.29 10.95 0.07
CA PRO A 331 -1.88 12.00 -0.76
C PRO A 331 -0.78 12.91 -1.34
N GLU A 332 -0.89 13.30 -2.62
CA GLU A 332 0.16 14.12 -3.29
C GLU A 332 0.47 15.40 -2.50
N LYS A 333 -0.57 16.08 -2.00
CA LYS A 333 -0.45 17.28 -1.15
C LYS A 333 0.41 17.07 0.11
N VAL A 334 0.43 15.85 0.67
CA VAL A 334 1.26 15.50 1.85
C VAL A 334 2.71 15.34 1.42
N VAL A 335 2.96 14.65 0.31
CA VAL A 335 4.31 14.44 -0.23
C VAL A 335 4.93 15.77 -0.68
N GLU A 336 4.19 16.60 -1.40
CA GLU A 336 4.64 17.95 -1.80
C GLU A 336 5.02 18.79 -0.59
N ARG A 337 4.19 18.79 0.45
CA ARG A 337 4.48 19.52 1.69
C ARG A 337 5.77 19.04 2.36
N ILE A 338 6.07 17.74 2.32
CA ILE A 338 7.26 17.18 2.99
C ILE A 338 8.52 17.38 2.15
N LEU A 339 8.47 17.11 0.85
CA LEU A 339 9.65 17.12 -0.01
C LEU A 339 10.02 18.50 -0.57
N LEU A 340 9.11 19.48 -0.50
CA LEU A 340 9.39 20.88 -0.88
C LEU A 340 9.78 21.78 0.30
N ARG A 341 9.83 21.24 1.52
CA ARG A 341 10.37 21.92 2.72
C ARG A 341 11.90 21.86 2.71
#